data_AF-A0A4Y2G2H9-F1
#
_entry.id   AF-A0A4Y2G2H9-F1
#
_cell.length_a   1.000
_cell.length_b   1.000
_cell.length_c   1.000
_cell.angle_alpha   90.00
_cell.angle_beta   90.00
_cell.angle_gamma   90.00
#
_symmetry.space_group_name_H-M   'P 1'
#
loop_
_entity.id
_entity.type
_entity.pdbx_description
1 polymer ?
#
loop_
_entity_poly.entity_id
_entity_poly.type
_entity_poly.pdbx_seq_one_letter_code
_entity_poly.pdbx_strand_id
1 'polypeptide(L)'
;MRKLRESIRNDPQKYEEQKRKERERYYARKKAGKIKGIHEMGNRDQRKVRKSWRERSKKYCLKKKCNKKLEDNTPSTNPVPGPSRDNTISGMKVQAVQKS
;
A
#
# COMPACT_ATOMS: atom_id res chain seq x y z
N MET A 1 15.13 -1.87 -15.93
CA MET A 1 14.68 -0.69 -15.15
C MET A 1 13.95 -1.00 -13.85
N ARG A 2 13.12 -2.05 -13.74
CA ARG A 2 12.40 -2.40 -12.51
C ARG A 2 13.35 -2.78 -11.34
N LYS A 3 14.30 -3.67 -11.59
CA LYS A 3 15.30 -4.13 -10.61
C LYS A 3 16.12 -2.99 -9.97
N LEU A 4 16.50 -1.97 -10.77
CA LEU A 4 17.23 -0.79 -10.29
C LEU A 4 16.40 0.09 -9.33
N ARG A 5 15.10 0.22 -9.57
CA ARG A 5 14.21 0.98 -8.69
C ARG A 5 13.98 0.25 -7.37
N GLU A 6 13.92 -1.07 -7.42
CA GLU A 6 13.80 -1.94 -6.25
C GLU A 6 15.08 -1.90 -5.40
N SER A 7 16.27 -1.95 -6.01
CA SER A 7 17.54 -1.84 -5.28
C SER A 7 17.74 -0.49 -4.59
N ILE A 8 17.26 0.61 -5.19
CA ILE A 8 17.32 1.94 -4.57
C ILE A 8 16.30 2.07 -3.43
N ARG A 9 15.12 1.43 -3.55
CA ARG A 9 14.11 1.44 -2.49
C ARG A 9 14.54 0.63 -1.27
N ASN A 10 15.25 -0.48 -1.50
CA ASN A 10 15.70 -1.38 -0.44
C ASN A 10 16.88 -0.83 0.36
N ASP A 11 17.59 0.17 -0.18
CA ASP A 11 18.70 0.86 0.49
C ASP A 11 18.23 2.22 1.04
N PRO A 12 18.08 2.39 2.36
CA PRO A 12 17.54 3.61 2.97
C PRO A 12 18.34 4.87 2.64
N GLN A 13 19.67 4.75 2.55
CA GLN A 13 20.55 5.89 2.33
C GLN A 13 20.43 6.41 0.90
N LYS A 14 20.42 5.50 -0.08
CA LYS A 14 20.22 5.85 -1.49
C LYS A 14 18.82 6.39 -1.75
N TYR A 15 17.81 5.88 -1.05
CA TYR A 15 16.44 6.36 -1.14
C TYR A 15 16.29 7.80 -0.66
N GLU A 16 16.87 8.15 0.49
CA GLU A 16 16.84 9.51 1.02
C GLU A 16 17.62 10.50 0.14
N GLU A 17 18.76 10.07 -0.41
CA GLU A 17 19.50 10.89 -1.38
C GLU A 17 18.69 11.15 -2.66
N GLN A 18 17.96 10.14 -3.15
CA GLN A 18 17.07 10.28 -4.30
C GLN A 18 15.95 11.28 -4.01
N LYS A 19 15.29 11.18 -2.85
CA LYS A 19 14.27 12.14 -2.42
C LYS A 19 14.82 13.56 -2.33
N ARG A 20 16.04 13.74 -1.82
CA ARG A 20 16.70 15.05 -1.76
C ARG A 20 16.87 15.63 -3.17
N LYS A 21 17.45 14.86 -4.10
CA LYS A 21 17.64 15.26 -5.50
C LYS A 21 16.31 15.60 -6.19
N GLU A 22 15.24 14.87 -5.89
CA GLU A 22 13.92 15.13 -6.45
C GLU A 22 13.30 16.43 -5.92
N ARG A 23 13.45 16.71 -4.61
CA ARG A 23 13.05 18.00 -4.01
C ARG A 23 13.81 19.17 -4.63
N GLU A 24 15.12 19.07 -4.75
CA GLU A 24 15.96 20.11 -5.38
C GLU A 24 15.53 20.37 -6.82
N ARG A 25 15.30 19.31 -7.60
CA ARG A 25 14.80 19.42 -8.98
C ARG A 25 13.43 20.09 -9.04
N TYR A 26 12.53 19.77 -8.11
CA TYR A 26 11.22 20.41 -8.03
C TYR A 26 11.35 21.92 -7.79
N TYR A 27 12.14 22.33 -6.80
CA TYR A 27 12.37 23.75 -6.50
C TYR A 27 13.05 24.47 -7.67
N ALA A 28 14.03 23.85 -8.33
CA ALA A 28 14.66 24.43 -9.52
C ALA A 28 13.66 24.63 -10.66
N ARG A 29 12.76 23.67 -10.90
CA ARG A 29 11.71 23.78 -11.94
C ARG A 29 10.63 24.80 -11.57
N LYS A 30 10.28 24.91 -10.29
CA LYS A 30 9.34 25.91 -9.77
C LYS A 30 9.94 27.31 -9.93
N LYS A 31 11.21 27.52 -9.52
CA LYS A 31 11.96 28.77 -9.69
C LYS A 31 12.06 29.16 -11.17
N ALA A 32 12.29 28.19 -12.06
CA ALA A 32 12.34 28.42 -13.51
C ALA A 32 10.96 28.63 -14.17
N GLY A 33 9.85 28.67 -13.41
CA GLY A 33 8.49 28.87 -13.95
C GLY A 33 7.95 27.72 -14.80
N LYS A 34 8.64 26.57 -14.84
CA LYS A 34 8.22 25.38 -15.59
C LYS A 34 7.11 24.59 -14.91
N ILE A 35 6.94 24.79 -13.61
CA ILE A 35 5.84 24.24 -12.81
C ILE A 35 4.99 25.43 -12.37
N LYS A 36 3.77 25.51 -12.90
CA LYS A 36 2.79 26.52 -12.51
C LYS A 36 1.71 25.91 -11.63
N GLY A 37 1.31 26.62 -10.58
CA GLY A 37 0.14 26.27 -9.78
C GLY A 37 -1.15 26.50 -10.58
N ILE A 38 -2.24 25.79 -10.25
CA ILE A 38 -3.52 25.94 -10.97
C ILE A 38 -4.06 27.38 -10.93
N HIS A 39 -3.79 28.12 -9.86
CA HIS A 39 -4.18 29.52 -9.69
C HIS A 39 -3.37 30.48 -10.58
N GLU A 40 -2.15 30.10 -10.96
CA GLU A 40 -1.27 30.85 -11.87
C GLU A 40 -1.60 30.57 -13.34
N MET A 41 -2.49 29.61 -13.62
CA MET A 41 -2.91 29.24 -14.97
C MET A 41 -4.14 30.04 -15.39
N GLY A 42 -4.26 30.33 -16.68
CA GLY A 42 -5.48 30.92 -17.24
C GLY A 42 -6.67 29.96 -17.19
N ASN A 43 -7.89 30.52 -17.19
CA ASN A 43 -9.15 29.77 -17.04
C ASN A 43 -9.29 28.58 -18.00
N ARG A 44 -8.85 28.75 -19.25
CA ARG A 44 -8.89 27.69 -20.27
C ARG A 44 -8.01 26.50 -19.90
N ASP A 45 -6.80 26.74 -19.39
CA ASP A 45 -5.89 25.67 -19.03
C ASP A 45 -6.25 25.04 -17.68
N GLN A 46 -6.75 25.84 -16.73
CA GLN A 46 -7.39 25.29 -15.52
C GLN A 46 -8.49 24.28 -15.88
N ARG A 47 -9.35 24.62 -16.86
CA ARG A 47 -10.41 23.71 -17.33
C ARG A 47 -9.84 22.43 -17.93
N LYS A 48 -8.79 22.51 -18.76
CA LYS A 48 -8.10 21.32 -19.31
C LYS A 48 -7.53 20.43 -18.22
N VAL A 49 -6.83 21.02 -17.24
CA VAL A 49 -6.26 20.29 -16.11
C VAL A 49 -7.36 19.60 -15.31
N ARG A 50 -8.44 20.32 -14.96
CA ARG A 50 -9.61 19.74 -14.25
C ARG A 50 -10.30 18.64 -15.05
N LYS A 51 -10.38 18.74 -16.38
CA LYS A 51 -10.91 17.66 -17.24
C LYS A 51 -10.04 16.41 -17.14
N SER A 52 -8.72 16.56 -17.31
CA SER A 52 -7.78 15.43 -17.20
C SER A 52 -7.80 14.80 -15.79
N TRP A 53 -7.98 15.61 -14.75
CA TRP A 53 -8.11 15.15 -13.37
C TRP A 53 -9.36 14.28 -13.18
N ARG A 54 -10.51 14.72 -13.69
CA ARG A 54 -11.77 13.95 -13.62
C ARG A 54 -11.65 12.61 -14.35
N GLU A 55 -11.02 12.58 -15.52
CA GLU A 55 -10.76 11.36 -16.29
C GLU A 55 -9.87 10.37 -15.52
N ARG A 56 -8.75 10.87 -14.95
CA ARG A 56 -7.84 10.05 -14.14
C ARG A 56 -8.52 9.53 -12.87
N SER A 57 -9.32 10.36 -12.20
CA SER A 57 -10.10 9.98 -11.02
C SER A 57 -11.09 8.87 -11.35
N LYS A 58 -11.83 8.99 -12.46
CA LYS A 58 -12.73 7.93 -12.95
C LYS A 58 -11.97 6.63 -13.19
N LYS A 59 -10.83 6.67 -13.88
CA LYS A 59 -10.00 5.49 -14.14
C LYS A 59 -9.49 4.84 -12.85
N TYR A 60 -9.05 5.64 -11.88
CA TYR A 60 -8.61 5.14 -10.57
C TYR A 60 -9.76 4.46 -9.81
N CYS A 61 -10.93 5.09 -9.76
CA CYS A 61 -12.12 4.53 -9.12
C CYS A 61 -12.55 3.20 -9.77
N LEU A 62 -12.59 3.14 -11.10
CA LEU A 62 -12.89 1.89 -11.83
C LEU A 62 -11.87 0.79 -11.51
N LYS A 63 -10.57 1.10 -11.57
CA LYS A 63 -9.53 0.14 -11.22
C LYS A 63 -9.70 -0.37 -9.78
N LYS A 64 -9.96 0.52 -8.83
CA LYS A 64 -10.18 0.15 -7.42
C LYS A 64 -11.39 -0.77 -7.26
N LYS A 65 -12.49 -0.50 -7.97
CA LYS A 65 -13.68 -1.36 -7.98
C LYS A 65 -13.39 -2.74 -8.58
N CYS A 66 -12.69 -2.82 -9.71
CA CYS A 66 -12.31 -4.09 -10.33
C CYS A 66 -11.39 -4.91 -9.42
N ASN A 67 -10.37 -4.27 -8.82
CA ASN A 67 -9.48 -4.94 -7.88
C ASN A 67 -10.25 -5.46 -6.67
N LYS A 68 -11.17 -4.67 -6.08
CA LYS A 68 -12.01 -5.14 -4.98
C LYS A 68 -12.81 -6.40 -5.37
N LYS A 69 -13.41 -6.41 -6.56
CA LYS A 69 -14.10 -7.62 -7.05
C LYS A 69 -13.15 -8.81 -7.18
N LEU A 70 -11.90 -8.63 -7.60
CA LEU A 70 -10.93 -9.73 -7.68
C LEU A 70 -10.61 -10.29 -6.29
N GLU A 71 -10.35 -9.43 -5.29
CA GLU A 71 -10.12 -9.85 -3.90
C GLU A 71 -11.34 -10.59 -3.31
N ASP A 72 -12.55 -10.10 -3.60
CA ASP A 72 -13.80 -10.73 -3.12
C ASP A 72 -14.05 -12.11 -3.79
N ASN A 73 -13.48 -12.37 -4.97
CA ASN A 73 -13.62 -13.65 -5.70
C ASN A 73 -12.43 -14.60 -5.52
N THR A 74 -11.39 -14.22 -4.79
CA THR A 74 -10.34 -15.16 -4.36
C THR A 74 -10.81 -15.92 -3.12
N PRO A 75 -10.92 -17.26 -3.16
CA PRO A 75 -11.24 -18.04 -1.98
C PRO A 75 -10.17 -17.78 -0.92
N SER A 76 -10.60 -17.47 0.30
CA SER A 76 -9.73 -17.20 1.45
C SER A 76 -8.79 -18.40 1.68
N THR A 77 -7.50 -18.24 1.39
CA THR A 77 -6.44 -19.21 1.73
C THR A 77 -6.04 -19.12 3.21
N ASN A 78 -6.97 -18.76 4.09
CA ASN A 78 -6.76 -19.00 5.51
C ASN A 78 -6.84 -20.52 5.71
N PRO A 79 -5.82 -21.18 6.29
CA PRO A 79 -5.96 -22.57 6.66
C PRO A 79 -7.13 -22.65 7.64
N VAL A 80 -8.20 -23.33 7.24
CA VAL A 80 -9.33 -23.64 8.10
C VAL A 80 -8.73 -24.35 9.33
N PRO A 81 -8.95 -23.87 10.56
CA PRO A 81 -8.59 -24.63 11.74
C PRO A 81 -9.37 -25.95 11.66
N GLY A 82 -8.68 -27.05 11.36
CA GLY A 82 -9.28 -28.37 11.37
C GLY A 82 -9.90 -28.64 12.76
N PRO A 83 -10.94 -29.48 12.85
CA PRO A 83 -11.58 -29.76 14.13
C PRO A 83 -10.52 -30.24 15.12
N SER A 84 -10.37 -29.49 16.23
CA SER A 84 -9.60 -29.90 17.40
C SER A 84 -10.09 -31.29 17.80
N ARG A 85 -9.25 -32.31 17.61
CA ARG A 85 -9.51 -33.62 18.22
C ARG A 85 -9.15 -33.48 19.68
N ASP A 86 -10.15 -33.22 20.50
CA ASP A 86 -10.05 -33.26 21.94
C ASP A 86 -9.65 -34.69 22.33
N ASN A 87 -8.36 -34.94 22.48
CA ASN A 87 -7.85 -36.14 23.13
C ASN A 87 -8.07 -35.98 24.63
N THR A 88 -9.29 -36.23 25.08
CA THR A 88 -9.58 -36.57 26.47
C THR A 88 -8.88 -37.89 26.78
N ILE A 89 -7.60 -37.82 27.19
CA ILE A 89 -6.94 -38.94 27.84
C ILE A 89 -7.53 -39.05 29.24
N SER A 90 -8.40 -40.04 29.35
CA SER A 90 -8.93 -40.63 30.56
C SER A 90 -7.86 -40.82 31.65
N GLY A 91 -8.13 -40.24 32.83
CA GLY A 91 -7.89 -40.86 34.13
C GLY A 91 -6.44 -41.18 34.53
N MET A 92 -5.83 -40.28 35.31
CA MET A 92 -4.87 -40.69 36.35
C MET A 92 -5.31 -40.09 37.69
N LYS A 93 -5.78 -40.97 38.58
CA LYS A 93 -6.03 -40.68 40.00
C LYS A 93 -4.70 -40.33 40.67
N VAL A 94 -4.60 -39.13 41.25
CA VAL A 94 -3.55 -38.81 42.21
C VAL A 94 -4.06 -39.22 43.58
N GLN A 95 -3.49 -40.28 44.16
CA GLN A 95 -3.75 -40.64 45.55
C GLN A 95 -3.00 -39.67 46.46
N ALA A 96 -3.73 -39.07 47.40
CA ALA A 96 -3.18 -38.33 48.52
C ALA A 96 -2.45 -39.30 49.46
N VAL A 97 -1.17 -39.04 49.74
CA VAL A 97 -0.46 -39.66 50.86
C VAL A 97 -0.33 -38.63 51.97
N GLN A 98 -0.71 -39.08 53.16
CA GLN A 98 -0.95 -38.32 54.37
C GLN A 98 0.34 -37.80 55.01
N LYS A 99 0.16 -36.70 55.74
CA LYS A 99 1.05 -36.13 56.74
C LYS A 99 1.53 -37.19 57.73
N SER A 100 2.77 -37.06 58.18
CA SER A 100 3.14 -37.25 59.59
C SER A 100 4.31 -36.35 59.96
#